data_AF-A0A9F5MRW8-F1
#
_entry.id   AF-A0A9F5MRW8-F1
#
_cell.length_a   1.000
_cell.length_b   1.000
_cell.length_c   1.000
_cell.angle_alpha   90.00
_cell.angle_beta   90.00
_cell.angle_gamma   90.00
#
_symmetry.space_group_name_H-M   'P 1'
#
loop_
_entity.id
_entity.type
_entity.pdbx_description
1 polymer ?
#
loop_
_entity_poly.entity_id
_entity_poly.type
_entity_poly.pdbx_seq_one_letter_code
_entity_poly.pdbx_strand_id
1 'polypeptide(L)'
;MSRTDVKKPSLCTTGPLTKEMISQAVSAFSKIMRSCYGPTGRLKQFHNGTGGYVRISSQSSVLLSSLCVTLPVLKLLVASVQNHLALFRDSGLFTAIFCCSLLEKYQSLNVAPCTFIKISKHVLSLCIDYLSSETCGCRIPVDFSSSKLLLSLVRSIILSKRACMLSRKEADHISILVLKAFLLTIPQNTDSGAVLGKCLYIPVKNKRVMDSTIYPGLLIEMPELYLTLPLKRTASGLIRVALFGMSMSGDLSHAGEGAIIIHHGVSPEAEMLDQLLNVGRQVITDGVGLVICQKVIHPTLKQYLKENNIVAVERVGIRMMEPLKEMTGSQPIPSLQFLSPACYGHLKDLQAQCFDSKWFLHLIPDEPVVCSLLLCNRNETAWDELKLACQTAEHVLQLTVKDPWILLGGGCTETHVSSYIKHKDQPIMARCCHLLLGRGKGCRGRGNCSQCISFLFAGGLKIT
;
A
#
# COMPACT_ATOMS: atom_id res chain seq x y z
N MET A 1 14.75 -35.27 5.32
CA MET A 1 13.50 -36.00 5.00
C MET A 1 12.38 -35.01 4.80
N SER A 2 12.07 -34.69 3.54
CA SER A 2 10.91 -33.86 3.17
C SER A 2 9.64 -34.65 3.48
N ARG A 3 8.80 -34.13 4.38
CA ARG A 3 7.43 -34.63 4.52
C ARG A 3 6.68 -34.25 3.24
N THR A 4 6.60 -35.21 2.32
CA THR A 4 5.60 -35.23 1.26
C THR A 4 4.24 -35.41 1.92
N ASP A 5 3.63 -34.31 2.38
CA ASP A 5 2.21 -34.34 2.70
C ASP A 5 1.48 -34.67 1.40
N VAL A 6 0.88 -35.86 1.34
CA VAL A 6 -0.03 -36.27 0.26
C VAL A 6 -1.04 -35.15 0.09
N LYS A 7 -1.10 -34.54 -1.10
CA LYS A 7 -2.11 -33.52 -1.44
C LYS A 7 -3.47 -34.10 -1.05
N LYS A 8 -4.04 -33.60 0.05
CA LYS A 8 -5.39 -34.00 0.46
C LYS A 8 -6.31 -33.75 -0.74
N PRO A 9 -7.09 -34.74 -1.19
CA PRO A 9 -8.04 -34.53 -2.27
C PRO A 9 -8.94 -33.36 -1.89
N SER A 10 -9.29 -32.53 -2.86
CA SER A 10 -10.23 -31.43 -2.67
C SER A 10 -11.54 -32.01 -2.13
N LEU A 11 -11.78 -31.82 -0.83
CA LEU A 11 -12.99 -32.26 -0.17
C LEU A 11 -14.13 -31.39 -0.70
N CYS A 12 -14.87 -31.91 -1.68
CA CYS A 12 -16.10 -31.27 -2.13
C CYS A 12 -17.11 -31.44 -1.00
N THR A 13 -17.28 -30.39 -0.21
CA THR A 13 -18.30 -30.35 0.85
C THR A 13 -19.65 -30.20 0.17
N THR A 14 -20.22 -31.31 -0.28
CA THR A 14 -21.57 -31.43 -0.86
C THR A 14 -22.68 -31.34 0.20
N GLY A 15 -22.41 -30.68 1.33
CA GLY A 15 -23.44 -30.31 2.28
C GLY A 15 -24.21 -29.10 1.73
N PRO A 16 -25.56 -29.06 1.79
CA PRO A 16 -26.29 -27.87 1.42
C PRO A 16 -25.84 -26.70 2.31
N LEU A 17 -25.54 -25.55 1.70
CA LEU A 17 -25.27 -24.32 2.42
C LEU A 17 -26.54 -23.89 3.17
N THR A 18 -26.69 -24.32 4.42
CA THR A 18 -27.85 -23.93 5.21
C THR A 18 -27.77 -22.45 5.56
N LYS A 19 -28.92 -21.77 5.59
CA LYS A 19 -29.02 -20.36 5.96
C LYS A 19 -28.40 -20.09 7.34
N GLU A 20 -28.52 -21.05 8.25
CA GLU A 20 -27.97 -21.01 9.61
C GLU A 20 -26.44 -21.06 9.62
N MET A 21 -25.82 -21.97 8.87
CA MET A 21 -24.36 -22.03 8.76
C MET A 21 -23.77 -20.74 8.21
N ILE A 22 -24.40 -20.17 7.17
CA ILE A 22 -23.98 -18.88 6.61
C ILE A 22 -24.14 -17.76 7.65
N SER A 23 -25.28 -17.71 8.34
CA SER A 23 -25.55 -16.68 9.35
C SER A 23 -24.55 -16.73 10.51
N GLN A 24 -24.26 -17.93 11.03
CA GLN A 24 -23.28 -18.12 12.09
C GLN A 24 -21.87 -17.71 11.65
N ALA A 25 -21.46 -18.11 10.44
CA ALA A 25 -20.15 -17.77 9.90
C ALA A 25 -19.98 -16.26 9.66
N VAL A 26 -21.01 -15.61 9.11
CA VAL A 26 -21.03 -14.14 8.91
C VAL A 26 -21.02 -13.42 10.26
N SER A 27 -21.77 -13.89 11.24
CA SER A 27 -21.78 -13.30 12.59
C SER A 27 -20.43 -13.46 13.29
N ALA A 28 -19.80 -14.64 13.19
CA ALA A 28 -18.45 -14.88 13.72
C ALA A 28 -17.42 -13.95 13.07
N PHE A 29 -17.44 -13.84 11.73
CA PHE A 29 -16.57 -12.93 10.99
C PHE A 29 -16.80 -11.46 11.38
N SER A 30 -18.06 -11.03 11.47
CA SER A 30 -18.47 -9.68 11.93
C SER A 30 -17.92 -9.37 13.32
N LYS A 31 -18.03 -10.30 14.27
CA LYS A 31 -17.48 -10.15 15.63
C LYS A 31 -15.96 -10.00 15.62
N ILE A 32 -15.25 -10.76 14.80
CA ILE A 32 -13.79 -10.64 14.65
C ILE A 32 -13.44 -9.23 14.15
N MET A 33 -14.07 -8.75 13.06
CA MET A 33 -13.80 -7.42 12.51
C MET A 33 -14.13 -6.30 13.50
N ARG A 34 -15.31 -6.36 14.14
CA ARG A 34 -15.77 -5.36 15.12
C ARG A 34 -14.81 -5.25 16.29
N SER A 35 -14.24 -6.36 16.74
CA SER A 35 -13.29 -6.34 17.85
C SER A 35 -11.97 -5.62 17.54
N CYS A 36 -11.65 -5.39 16.26
CA CYS A 36 -10.47 -4.64 15.80
C CYS A 36 -10.78 -3.19 15.40
N TYR A 37 -12.07 -2.81 15.35
CA TYR A 37 -12.49 -1.57 14.72
C TYR A 37 -12.32 -0.35 15.65
N GLY A 38 -11.82 0.74 15.07
CA GLY A 38 -11.66 2.02 15.74
C GLY A 38 -10.42 2.15 16.64
N PRO A 39 -10.20 3.31 17.26
CA PRO A 39 -9.01 3.60 18.06
C PRO A 39 -8.89 2.73 19.33
N THR A 40 -9.99 2.15 19.81
CA THR A 40 -10.04 1.24 20.97
C THR A 40 -10.06 -0.23 20.54
N GLY A 41 -9.86 -0.52 19.25
CA GLY A 41 -9.81 -1.87 18.71
C GLY A 41 -8.71 -2.73 19.33
N ARG A 42 -9.00 -4.03 19.48
CA ARG A 42 -8.07 -5.03 19.98
C ARG A 42 -7.17 -5.54 18.86
N LEU A 43 -5.94 -5.90 19.23
CA LEU A 43 -4.99 -6.52 18.32
C LEU A 43 -5.32 -8.00 18.11
N LYS A 44 -4.96 -8.54 16.95
CA LYS A 44 -5.05 -9.96 16.63
C LYS A 44 -3.67 -10.53 16.42
N GLN A 45 -3.46 -11.69 17.02
CA GLN A 45 -2.24 -12.46 16.89
C GLN A 45 -2.48 -13.58 15.88
N PHE A 46 -1.66 -13.61 14.84
CA PHE A 46 -1.74 -14.57 13.75
C PHE A 46 -0.59 -15.56 13.86
N HIS A 47 -0.94 -16.84 13.86
CA HIS A 47 -0.01 -17.96 13.87
C HIS A 47 -0.05 -18.64 12.51
N ASN A 48 1.11 -18.93 11.94
CA ASN A 48 1.20 -19.79 10.78
C ASN A 48 1.10 -21.27 11.22
N GLY A 49 0.45 -22.10 10.41
CA GLY A 49 0.26 -23.53 10.74
C GLY A 49 1.56 -24.35 10.76
N THR A 50 2.65 -23.79 10.24
CA THR A 50 3.97 -24.44 10.16
C THR A 50 4.91 -24.07 11.31
N GLY A 51 4.47 -23.23 12.25
CA GLY A 51 5.36 -22.57 13.21
C GLY A 51 6.21 -21.48 12.56
N GLY A 52 6.61 -20.47 13.34
CA GLY A 52 7.41 -19.35 12.87
C GLY A 52 6.97 -17.99 13.42
N TYR A 53 7.29 -16.93 12.66
CA TYR A 53 7.07 -15.54 13.05
C TYR A 53 5.58 -15.25 13.31
N VAL A 54 5.28 -14.85 14.54
CA VAL A 54 3.93 -14.46 14.97
C VAL A 54 3.70 -13.00 14.58
N ARG A 55 2.69 -12.76 13.74
CA ARG A 55 2.28 -11.40 13.36
C ARG A 55 1.23 -10.90 14.36
N ILE A 56 1.40 -9.70 14.89
CA ILE A 56 0.37 -9.03 15.70
C ILE A 56 -0.08 -7.79 14.93
N SER A 57 -1.37 -7.68 14.63
CA SER A 57 -1.89 -6.56 13.84
C SER A 57 -3.33 -6.21 14.17
N SER A 58 -3.67 -4.93 13.96
CA SER A 58 -5.06 -4.42 13.95
C SER A 58 -5.56 -4.05 12.56
N GLN A 59 -4.71 -4.18 11.53
CA GLN A 59 -4.98 -3.64 10.20
C GLN A 59 -5.73 -4.65 9.35
N SER A 60 -6.73 -4.18 8.61
CA SER A 60 -7.54 -5.04 7.73
C SER A 60 -6.72 -5.71 6.63
N SER A 61 -5.69 -5.06 6.09
CA SER A 61 -4.82 -5.63 5.06
C SER A 61 -4.09 -6.88 5.55
N VAL A 62 -3.46 -6.79 6.73
CA VAL A 62 -2.78 -7.92 7.37
C VAL A 62 -3.80 -8.98 7.77
N LEU A 63 -4.86 -8.57 8.47
CA LEU A 63 -5.89 -9.46 8.99
C LEU A 63 -6.56 -10.29 7.89
N LEU A 64 -7.00 -9.66 6.80
CA LEU A 64 -7.67 -10.37 5.70
C LEU A 64 -6.71 -11.20 4.86
N SER A 65 -5.43 -10.83 4.78
CA SER A 65 -4.42 -11.64 4.08
C SER A 65 -4.05 -12.91 4.85
N SER A 66 -4.14 -12.88 6.18
CA SER A 66 -3.82 -14.02 7.05
C SER A 66 -5.01 -14.93 7.35
N LEU A 67 -6.24 -14.48 7.07
CA LEU A 67 -7.45 -15.29 7.27
C LEU A 67 -7.64 -16.29 6.11
N CYS A 68 -7.51 -17.58 6.42
CA CYS A 68 -7.91 -18.64 5.51
C CYS A 68 -9.39 -18.96 5.72
N VAL A 69 -10.23 -18.62 4.74
CA VAL A 69 -11.68 -18.87 4.81
C VAL A 69 -12.09 -19.93 3.80
N THR A 70 -12.84 -20.94 4.26
CA THR A 70 -13.31 -22.06 3.43
C THR A 70 -14.66 -21.77 2.78
N LEU A 71 -15.59 -21.14 3.52
CA LEU A 71 -16.96 -20.88 3.09
C LEU A 71 -17.02 -19.94 1.86
N PRO A 72 -17.68 -20.31 0.75
CA PRO A 72 -17.70 -19.51 -0.48
C PRO A 72 -18.21 -18.08 -0.31
N VAL A 73 -19.26 -17.88 0.50
CA VAL A 73 -19.84 -16.56 0.76
C VAL A 73 -18.83 -15.63 1.43
N LEU A 74 -18.09 -16.15 2.41
CA LEU A 74 -17.05 -15.36 3.07
C LEU A 74 -15.81 -15.17 2.19
N LYS A 75 -15.47 -16.12 1.31
CA LYS A 75 -14.42 -15.91 0.31
C LYS A 75 -14.75 -14.72 -0.59
N LEU A 76 -15.99 -14.63 -1.06
CA LEU A 76 -16.45 -13.48 -1.87
C LEU A 76 -16.40 -12.17 -1.06
N LEU A 77 -16.85 -12.20 0.19
CA LEU A 77 -16.80 -11.04 1.08
C LEU A 77 -15.35 -10.56 1.31
N VAL A 78 -14.45 -11.47 1.66
CA VAL A 78 -13.03 -11.16 1.90
C VAL A 78 -12.38 -10.63 0.62
N ALA A 79 -12.62 -11.26 -0.54
CA ALA A 79 -12.11 -10.78 -1.82
C ALA A 79 -12.62 -9.37 -2.16
N SER A 80 -13.89 -9.08 -1.87
CA SER A 80 -14.48 -7.74 -2.08
C SER A 80 -13.80 -6.67 -1.21
N VAL A 81 -13.53 -6.99 0.06
CA VAL A 81 -12.84 -6.06 0.97
C VAL A 81 -11.35 -5.92 0.61
N GLN A 82 -10.69 -7.00 0.16
CA GLN A 82 -9.32 -6.93 -0.34
C GLN A 82 -9.22 -6.06 -1.60
N ASN A 83 -10.20 -6.12 -2.50
CA ASN A 83 -10.27 -5.24 -3.66
C ASN A 83 -10.46 -3.77 -3.25
N HIS A 84 -11.32 -3.49 -2.27
CA HIS A 84 -11.45 -2.15 -1.68
C HIS A 84 -10.10 -1.64 -1.12
N LEU A 85 -9.38 -2.48 -0.38
CA LEU A 85 -8.06 -2.12 0.16
C LEU A 85 -7.00 -1.92 -0.93
N ALA A 86 -7.09 -2.63 -2.05
CA ALA A 86 -6.17 -2.44 -3.17
C ALA A 86 -6.32 -1.04 -3.80
N LEU A 87 -7.55 -0.51 -3.86
CA LEU A 87 -7.86 0.79 -4.44
C LEU A 87 -7.70 1.95 -3.46
N PHE A 88 -8.20 1.80 -2.23
CA PHE A 88 -8.31 2.90 -1.27
C PHE A 88 -7.32 2.84 -0.11
N ARG A 89 -6.69 1.68 0.15
CA ARG A 89 -5.72 1.43 1.25
C ARG A 89 -6.19 1.71 2.68
N ASP A 90 -7.43 2.15 2.87
CA ASP A 90 -8.05 2.40 4.17
C ASP A 90 -9.46 1.77 4.26
N SER A 91 -10.15 1.94 5.39
CA SER A 91 -11.54 1.56 5.66
C SER A 91 -11.93 0.09 5.43
N GLY A 92 -10.98 -0.83 5.26
CA GLY A 92 -11.28 -2.25 5.06
C GLY A 92 -12.08 -2.90 6.20
N LEU A 93 -11.79 -2.56 7.46
CA LEU A 93 -12.58 -3.05 8.60
C LEU A 93 -14.02 -2.53 8.58
N PHE A 94 -14.20 -1.24 8.27
CA PHE A 94 -15.53 -0.65 8.14
C PHE A 94 -16.33 -1.34 7.04
N THR A 95 -15.74 -1.47 5.84
CA THR A 95 -16.35 -2.15 4.69
C THR A 95 -16.77 -3.57 5.03
N ALA A 96 -15.91 -4.34 5.71
CA ALA A 96 -16.23 -5.69 6.15
C ALA A 96 -17.43 -5.72 7.12
N ILE A 97 -17.42 -4.84 8.13
CA ILE A 97 -18.50 -4.74 9.14
C ILE A 97 -19.81 -4.29 8.49
N PHE A 98 -19.75 -3.32 7.59
CA PHE A 98 -20.91 -2.79 6.89
C PHE A 98 -21.57 -3.87 6.04
N CYS A 99 -20.80 -4.61 5.23
CA CYS A 99 -21.30 -5.72 4.43
C CYS A 99 -21.93 -6.82 5.30
N CYS A 100 -21.28 -7.22 6.40
CA CYS A 100 -21.86 -8.20 7.32
C CYS A 100 -23.16 -7.70 7.95
N SER A 101 -23.21 -6.44 8.37
CA SER A 101 -24.39 -5.86 8.98
C SER A 101 -25.55 -5.81 7.97
N LEU A 102 -25.28 -5.48 6.71
CA LEU A 102 -26.29 -5.48 5.65
C LEU A 102 -26.87 -6.89 5.42
N LEU A 103 -26.03 -7.92 5.44
CA LEU A 103 -26.45 -9.32 5.32
C LEU A 103 -27.28 -9.79 6.53
N GLU A 104 -26.85 -9.46 7.75
CA GLU A 104 -27.60 -9.76 8.98
C GLU A 104 -28.97 -9.04 8.96
N LYS A 105 -29.02 -7.80 8.47
CA LYS A 105 -30.28 -7.07 8.30
C LYS A 105 -31.19 -7.71 7.27
N TYR A 106 -30.66 -8.08 6.11
CA TYR A 106 -31.43 -8.85 5.12
C TYR A 106 -32.02 -10.13 5.72
N GLN A 107 -31.26 -10.86 6.52
CA GLN A 107 -31.77 -12.08 7.16
C GLN A 107 -32.90 -11.82 8.16
N SER A 108 -32.87 -10.67 8.85
CA SER A 108 -33.92 -10.25 9.79
C SER A 108 -35.19 -9.73 9.10
N LEU A 109 -35.03 -9.13 7.92
CA LEU A 109 -36.12 -8.60 7.12
C LEU A 109 -36.61 -9.72 6.20
N ASN A 110 -37.72 -10.37 6.54
CA ASN A 110 -38.29 -11.48 5.77
C ASN A 110 -38.86 -11.00 4.40
N VAL A 111 -38.00 -10.48 3.54
CA VAL A 111 -38.29 -9.80 2.28
C VAL A 111 -37.62 -10.57 1.15
N ALA A 112 -38.27 -10.62 -0.02
CA ALA A 112 -37.71 -11.28 -1.19
C ALA A 112 -36.34 -10.66 -1.61
N PRO A 113 -35.34 -11.47 -2.02
CA PRO A 113 -34.01 -10.98 -2.34
C PRO A 113 -34.00 -9.87 -3.40
N CYS A 114 -34.80 -10.01 -4.46
CA CYS A 114 -34.90 -9.00 -5.52
C CYS A 114 -35.38 -7.65 -5.01
N THR A 115 -36.33 -7.65 -4.07
CA THR A 115 -36.85 -6.42 -3.45
C THR A 115 -35.79 -5.78 -2.56
N PHE A 116 -35.07 -6.59 -1.76
CA PHE A 116 -33.98 -6.08 -0.93
C PHE A 116 -32.86 -5.45 -1.76
N ILE A 117 -32.49 -6.06 -2.90
CA ILE A 117 -31.49 -5.50 -3.82
C ILE A 117 -31.97 -4.16 -4.39
N LYS A 118 -33.23 -4.06 -4.83
CA LYS A 118 -33.81 -2.81 -5.36
C LYS A 118 -33.78 -1.69 -4.31
N ILE A 119 -34.19 -2.00 -3.08
CA ILE A 119 -34.16 -1.05 -1.95
C ILE A 119 -32.72 -0.62 -1.67
N SER A 120 -31.79 -1.57 -1.56
CA SER A 120 -30.38 -1.27 -1.28
C SER A 120 -29.75 -0.38 -2.34
N LYS A 121 -30.05 -0.63 -3.63
CA LYS A 121 -29.59 0.22 -4.74
C LYS A 121 -30.17 1.63 -4.67
N HIS A 122 -31.46 1.76 -4.33
CA HIS A 122 -32.10 3.06 -4.19
C HIS A 122 -31.50 3.87 -3.03
N VAL A 123 -31.34 3.24 -1.86
CA VAL A 123 -30.71 3.87 -0.68
C VAL A 123 -29.26 4.27 -0.99
N LEU A 124 -28.50 3.42 -1.69
CA LEU A 124 -27.14 3.75 -2.13
C LEU A 124 -27.11 4.99 -3.02
N SER A 125 -28.02 5.12 -3.99
CA SER A 125 -28.13 6.32 -4.82
C SER A 125 -28.37 7.56 -3.97
N LEU A 126 -29.34 7.52 -3.06
CA LEU A 126 -29.64 8.64 -2.18
C LEU A 126 -28.44 9.06 -1.32
N CYS A 127 -27.65 8.10 -0.82
CA CYS A 127 -26.42 8.38 -0.09
C CYS A 127 -25.38 9.08 -0.96
N ILE A 128 -25.13 8.56 -2.17
CA ILE A 128 -24.13 9.12 -3.09
C ILE A 128 -24.55 10.53 -3.52
N ASP A 129 -25.81 10.73 -3.90
CA ASP A 129 -26.35 12.03 -4.30
C ASP A 129 -26.17 13.05 -3.16
N TYR A 130 -26.47 12.65 -1.93
CA TYR A 130 -26.32 13.53 -0.77
C TYR A 130 -24.86 13.88 -0.46
N LEU A 131 -23.97 12.89 -0.42
CA LEU A 131 -22.54 13.08 -0.15
C LEU A 131 -21.84 13.89 -1.25
N SER A 132 -22.36 13.81 -2.49
CA SER A 132 -21.84 14.56 -3.63
C SER A 132 -22.40 15.99 -3.70
N SER A 133 -23.54 16.25 -3.05
CA SER A 133 -24.18 17.57 -3.03
C SER A 133 -23.44 18.59 -2.15
N GLU A 134 -23.54 19.87 -2.52
CA GLU A 134 -23.03 20.98 -1.71
C GLU A 134 -23.77 21.12 -0.37
N THR A 135 -24.95 20.51 -0.23
CA THR A 135 -25.75 20.54 0.98
C THR A 135 -25.26 19.58 2.08
N CYS A 136 -24.22 18.76 1.84
CA CYS A 136 -23.67 17.94 2.92
C CYS A 136 -22.87 18.78 3.91
N GLY A 137 -23.42 19.01 5.11
CA GLY A 137 -22.69 19.60 6.24
C GLY A 137 -21.55 18.71 6.79
N CYS A 138 -21.39 17.52 6.25
CA CYS A 138 -20.37 16.54 6.63
C CYS A 138 -19.04 16.70 5.86
N ARG A 139 -19.05 17.50 4.78
CA ARG A 139 -17.99 17.57 3.78
C ARG A 139 -17.20 18.86 3.95
N ILE A 140 -15.88 18.76 3.98
CA ILE A 140 -14.97 19.89 4.13
C ILE A 140 -14.06 19.95 2.89
N PRO A 141 -13.99 21.09 2.19
CA PRO A 141 -13.06 21.26 1.07
C PRO A 141 -11.61 21.28 1.59
N VAL A 142 -10.72 20.62 0.85
CA VAL A 142 -9.29 20.59 1.18
C VAL A 142 -8.60 21.79 0.52
N ASP A 143 -8.08 22.68 1.35
CA ASP A 143 -7.18 23.75 0.90
C ASP A 143 -5.72 23.29 1.04
N PHE A 144 -5.03 23.13 -0.09
CA PHE A 144 -3.62 22.74 -0.14
C PHE A 144 -2.66 23.86 0.28
N SER A 145 -3.15 25.09 0.42
CA SER A 145 -2.36 26.21 0.96
C SER A 145 -2.12 26.06 2.47
N SER A 146 -2.97 25.27 3.16
CA SER A 146 -2.92 25.07 4.60
C SER A 146 -2.58 23.63 4.96
N SER A 147 -1.44 23.45 5.63
CA SER A 147 -1.01 22.13 6.11
C SER A 147 -1.83 21.60 7.30
N LYS A 148 -2.67 22.42 7.94
CA LYS A 148 -3.39 22.06 9.17
C LYS A 148 -4.40 20.93 8.97
N LEU A 149 -5.19 20.99 7.90
CA LEU A 149 -6.21 19.97 7.59
C LEU A 149 -5.54 18.65 7.20
N LEU A 150 -4.55 18.69 6.31
CA LEU A 150 -3.78 17.52 5.89
C LEU A 150 -3.06 16.86 7.07
N LEU A 151 -2.45 17.65 7.95
CA LEU A 151 -1.81 17.14 9.15
C LEU A 151 -2.83 16.49 10.10
N SER A 152 -4.02 17.07 10.26
CA SER A 152 -5.09 16.50 11.09
C SER A 152 -5.59 15.17 10.53
N LEU A 153 -5.68 15.05 9.21
CA LEU A 153 -6.05 13.82 8.51
C LEU A 153 -5.02 12.71 8.76
N VAL A 154 -3.73 13.00 8.57
CA VAL A 154 -2.64 12.06 8.87
C VAL A 154 -2.65 11.65 10.34
N ARG A 155 -2.78 12.61 11.26
CA ARG A 155 -2.83 12.33 12.71
C ARG A 155 -3.98 11.40 13.06
N SER A 156 -5.16 11.60 12.47
CA SER A 156 -6.32 10.73 12.68
C SER A 156 -6.02 9.27 12.31
N ILE A 157 -5.34 9.05 11.18
CA ILE A 157 -4.97 7.71 10.72
C ILE A 157 -3.94 7.08 11.66
N ILE A 158 -2.84 7.78 11.96
CA ILE A 158 -1.74 7.24 12.79
C ILE A 158 -2.22 6.97 14.23
N LEU A 159 -2.95 7.91 14.84
CA LEU A 159 -3.43 7.77 16.23
C LEU A 159 -4.49 6.68 16.38
N SER A 160 -5.20 6.31 15.30
CA SER A 160 -6.14 5.20 15.32
C SER A 160 -5.46 3.83 15.51
N LYS A 161 -4.14 3.74 15.27
CA LYS A 161 -3.37 2.50 15.31
C LYS A 161 -2.54 2.39 16.57
N ARG A 162 -3.19 1.99 17.67
CA ARG A 162 -2.51 1.77 18.98
C ARG A 162 -1.38 0.74 18.94
N ALA A 163 -1.43 -0.19 17.98
CA ALA A 163 -0.37 -1.17 17.77
C ALA A 163 1.00 -0.54 17.47
N CYS A 164 1.03 0.70 16.98
CA CYS A 164 2.26 1.46 16.74
C CYS A 164 2.96 1.88 18.05
N MET A 165 2.28 1.80 19.20
CA MET A 165 2.82 2.14 20.53
C MET A 165 3.43 3.55 20.63
N LEU A 166 2.82 4.53 19.96
CA LEU A 166 3.32 5.91 19.92
C LEU A 166 2.75 6.75 21.06
N SER A 167 3.60 7.59 21.66
CA SER A 167 3.14 8.74 22.43
C SER A 167 2.55 9.82 21.52
N ARG A 168 1.79 10.77 22.08
CA ARG A 168 1.23 11.90 21.30
C ARG A 168 2.32 12.70 20.57
N LYS A 169 3.45 12.96 21.23
CA LYS A 169 4.58 13.71 20.64
C LYS A 169 5.20 12.95 19.46
N GLU A 170 5.36 11.63 19.59
CA GLU A 170 5.90 10.79 18.53
C GLU A 170 4.93 10.67 17.35
N ALA A 171 3.63 10.52 17.61
CA ALA A 171 2.62 10.52 16.57
C ALA A 171 2.59 11.83 15.79
N ASP A 172 2.77 12.96 16.47
CA ASP A 172 2.85 14.29 15.84
C ASP A 172 4.10 14.42 14.98
N HIS A 173 5.26 13.98 15.48
CA HIS A 173 6.52 13.94 14.72
C HIS A 173 6.38 13.13 13.44
N ILE A 174 5.88 11.89 13.54
CA ILE A 174 5.67 11.02 12.38
C ILE A 174 4.64 11.62 11.41
N SER A 175 3.56 12.22 11.92
CA SER A 175 2.55 12.83 11.05
C SER A 175 3.11 14.01 10.25
N ILE A 176 3.98 14.82 10.86
CA ILE A 176 4.70 15.90 10.16
C ILE A 176 5.63 15.32 9.10
N LEU A 177 6.35 14.24 9.39
CA LEU A 177 7.27 13.61 8.43
C LEU A 177 6.54 13.01 7.23
N VAL A 178 5.42 12.31 7.46
CA VAL A 178 4.60 11.74 6.38
C VAL A 178 4.02 12.85 5.50
N LEU A 179 3.54 13.95 6.10
CA LEU A 179 3.06 15.10 5.34
C LEU A 179 4.19 15.75 4.52
N LYS A 180 5.39 15.92 5.10
CA LYS A 180 6.56 16.43 4.38
C LYS A 180 6.95 15.51 3.22
N ALA A 181 6.92 14.19 3.42
CA ALA A 181 7.20 13.22 2.37
C ALA A 181 6.21 13.37 1.21
N PHE A 182 4.92 13.43 1.52
CA PHE A 182 3.88 13.64 0.52
C PHE A 182 4.08 14.95 -0.26
N LEU A 183 4.38 16.06 0.42
CA LEU A 183 4.61 17.34 -0.25
C LEU A 183 5.84 17.33 -1.18
N LEU A 184 6.89 16.59 -0.84
CA LEU A 184 8.03 16.41 -1.74
C LEU A 184 7.66 15.61 -2.99
N THR A 185 6.76 14.62 -2.87
CA THR A 185 6.33 13.79 -4.00
C THR A 185 5.37 14.47 -4.97
N ILE A 186 4.85 15.66 -4.65
CA ILE A 186 3.96 16.40 -5.54
C ILE A 186 4.82 17.26 -6.48
N PRO A 187 4.80 17.01 -7.81
CA PRO A 187 5.52 17.84 -8.76
C PRO A 187 4.92 19.25 -8.82
N GLN A 188 5.78 20.26 -8.93
CA GLN A 188 5.38 21.67 -8.95
C GLN A 188 4.70 22.09 -10.26
N ASN A 189 4.92 21.36 -11.36
CA ASN A 189 4.30 21.62 -12.66
C ASN A 189 3.04 20.76 -12.82
N THR A 190 1.90 21.29 -12.40
CA THR A 190 0.58 20.69 -12.59
C THR A 190 0.06 20.93 -14.00
N ASP A 191 0.65 20.26 -14.98
CA ASP A 191 -0.07 19.99 -16.23
C ASP A 191 -0.76 18.62 -16.09
N SER A 192 -2.04 18.62 -16.43
CA SER A 192 -3.03 17.56 -16.23
C SER A 192 -2.51 16.16 -16.62
N GLY A 193 -2.01 15.41 -15.64
CA GLY A 193 -1.42 14.08 -15.86
C GLY A 193 -0.21 13.75 -14.97
N ALA A 194 0.23 14.71 -14.14
CA ALA A 194 1.39 14.54 -13.25
C ALA A 194 1.30 13.25 -12.39
N VAL A 195 2.23 12.34 -12.61
CA VAL A 195 2.41 11.14 -11.79
C VAL A 195 2.94 11.58 -10.44
N LEU A 196 2.22 11.24 -9.37
CA LEU A 196 2.70 11.47 -8.01
C LEU A 196 3.94 10.61 -7.77
N GLY A 197 4.96 11.24 -7.20
CA GLY A 197 6.18 10.56 -6.80
C GLY A 197 5.94 9.53 -5.68
N LYS A 198 7.03 8.89 -5.23
CA LYS A 198 6.96 7.79 -4.27
C LYS A 198 7.78 8.07 -3.02
N CYS A 199 7.22 7.75 -1.85
CA CYS A 199 7.95 7.65 -0.60
C CYS A 199 8.32 6.19 -0.29
N LEU A 200 9.61 5.94 -0.04
CA LEU A 200 10.09 4.64 0.42
C LEU A 200 10.34 4.64 1.93
N TYR A 201 9.86 3.60 2.60
CA TYR A 201 9.98 3.45 4.05
C TYR A 201 11.13 2.50 4.38
N ILE A 202 12.15 3.04 5.03
CA ILE A 202 13.37 2.29 5.38
C ILE A 202 13.34 1.91 6.86
N PRO A 203 13.45 0.60 7.18
CA PRO A 203 13.49 0.13 8.55
C PRO A 203 14.81 0.48 9.23
N VAL A 204 14.72 1.22 10.34
CA VAL A 204 15.78 1.24 11.36
C VAL A 204 15.18 0.73 12.67
N LYS A 205 15.54 -0.51 13.00
CA LYS A 205 15.09 -1.15 14.23
C LYS A 205 15.94 -0.62 15.40
N ASN A 206 15.44 -0.69 16.63
CA ASN A 206 16.16 -0.34 17.87
C ASN A 206 16.46 1.15 18.13
N LYS A 207 16.03 2.08 17.27
CA LYS A 207 16.13 3.54 17.52
C LYS A 207 14.80 4.11 18.03
N ARG A 208 14.85 5.32 18.60
CA ARG A 208 13.62 5.98 19.09
C ARG A 208 12.82 6.50 17.91
N VAL A 209 11.50 6.57 18.05
CA VAL A 209 10.62 7.09 16.99
C VAL A 209 10.95 8.53 16.63
N MET A 210 11.37 9.32 17.61
CA MET A 210 11.83 10.72 17.40
C MET A 210 13.09 10.84 16.55
N ASP A 211 13.89 9.78 16.43
CA ASP A 211 15.09 9.77 15.58
C ASP A 211 14.74 9.48 14.10
N SER A 212 13.44 9.31 13.77
CA SER A 212 12.97 9.17 12.39
C SER A 212 13.15 10.47 11.63
N THR A 213 13.59 10.37 10.37
CA THR A 213 13.93 11.52 9.52
C THR A 213 13.56 11.24 8.06
N ILE A 214 13.41 12.32 7.29
CA ILE A 214 13.15 12.26 5.87
C ILE A 214 14.39 12.66 5.08
N TYR A 215 14.69 11.90 4.03
CA TYR A 215 15.78 12.18 3.10
C TYR A 215 15.18 12.40 1.70
N PRO A 216 15.43 13.56 1.06
CA PRO A 216 15.06 13.76 -0.35
C PRO A 216 15.90 12.81 -1.21
N GLY A 217 15.27 12.09 -2.13
CA GLY A 217 15.94 11.04 -2.91
C GLY A 217 15.86 9.64 -2.30
N LEU A 218 16.80 8.78 -2.71
CA LEU A 218 16.77 7.35 -2.42
C LEU A 218 17.90 6.94 -1.49
N LEU A 219 17.57 6.17 -0.45
CA LEU A 219 18.53 5.53 0.45
C LEU A 219 18.57 4.03 0.13
N ILE A 220 19.75 3.53 -0.24
CA ILE A 220 19.98 2.13 -0.59
C ILE A 220 20.90 1.49 0.45
N GLU A 221 20.45 0.42 1.10
CA GLU A 221 21.28 -0.35 2.03
C GLU A 221 22.45 -1.02 1.28
N MET A 222 23.67 -0.80 1.79
CA MET A 222 24.90 -1.36 1.25
C MET A 222 25.57 -2.24 2.32
N PRO A 223 25.93 -3.49 2.02
CA PRO A 223 26.58 -4.38 2.98
C PRO A 223 27.98 -3.86 3.37
N GLU A 224 28.70 -3.28 2.41
CA GLU A 224 30.03 -2.72 2.60
C GLU A 224 30.08 -1.36 1.91
N LEU A 225 30.61 -0.36 2.61
CA LEU A 225 30.79 0.96 2.04
C LEU A 225 32.14 1.05 1.34
N TYR A 226 32.11 1.15 0.02
CA TYR A 226 33.26 1.55 -0.77
C TYR A 226 32.91 2.83 -1.55
N LEU A 227 32.92 3.97 -0.84
CA LEU A 227 32.94 5.25 -1.52
C LEU A 227 34.40 5.62 -1.81
N THR A 228 34.82 5.42 -3.05
CA THR A 228 36.08 5.99 -3.54
C THR A 228 35.84 7.46 -3.88
N LEU A 229 36.49 8.34 -3.12
CA LEU A 229 36.51 9.77 -3.37
C LEU A 229 37.83 10.14 -4.07
N PRO A 230 37.82 11.02 -5.08
CA PRO A 230 36.66 11.74 -5.63
C PRO A 230 35.86 10.90 -6.65
N LEU A 231 34.55 11.08 -6.65
CA LEU A 231 33.65 10.48 -7.64
C LEU A 231 33.85 11.10 -9.02
N LYS A 232 33.75 10.28 -10.08
CA LYS A 232 33.68 10.79 -11.45
C LYS A 232 32.41 11.62 -11.62
N ARG A 233 32.59 12.91 -11.93
CA ARG A 233 31.52 13.87 -12.23
C ARG A 233 31.65 14.34 -13.67
N THR A 234 30.51 14.65 -14.27
CA THR A 234 30.44 15.30 -15.59
C THR A 234 30.89 16.76 -15.48
N ALA A 235 31.12 17.43 -16.62
CA ALA A 235 31.51 18.84 -16.66
C ALA A 235 30.49 19.78 -15.99
N SER A 236 29.22 19.38 -15.88
CA SER A 236 28.15 20.11 -15.16
C SER A 236 28.10 19.82 -13.65
N GLY A 237 29.02 18.99 -13.13
CA GLY A 237 29.03 18.57 -11.73
C GLY A 237 28.06 17.44 -11.39
N LEU A 238 27.22 17.00 -12.32
CA LEU A 238 26.29 15.89 -12.14
C LEU A 238 26.99 14.53 -12.27
N ILE A 239 26.48 13.53 -11.57
CA ILE A 239 26.94 12.15 -11.64
C ILE A 239 26.08 11.43 -12.67
N ARG A 240 26.72 10.87 -13.70
CA ARG A 240 26.03 10.03 -14.70
C ARG A 240 25.79 8.64 -14.12
N VAL A 241 24.56 8.14 -14.26
CA VAL A 241 24.09 6.89 -13.65
C VAL A 241 23.70 5.89 -14.72
N ALA A 242 24.21 4.66 -14.62
CA ALA A 242 23.78 3.53 -15.43
C ALA A 242 22.95 2.55 -14.59
N LEU A 243 21.75 2.22 -15.07
CA LEU A 243 20.82 1.32 -14.39
C LEU A 243 20.67 0.03 -15.19
N PHE A 244 21.10 -1.10 -14.60
CA PHE A 244 21.02 -2.42 -15.23
C PHE A 244 19.87 -3.24 -14.64
N GLY A 245 18.93 -3.65 -15.49
CA GLY A 245 17.78 -4.51 -15.12
C GLY A 245 18.06 -6.02 -15.20
N MET A 246 19.28 -6.41 -15.59
CA MET A 246 19.68 -7.81 -15.77
C MET A 246 20.69 -8.27 -14.71
N SER A 247 21.07 -9.55 -14.74
CA SER A 247 22.20 -10.05 -13.94
C SER A 247 23.51 -9.79 -14.68
N MET A 248 24.48 -9.23 -13.97
CA MET A 248 25.85 -9.03 -14.47
C MET A 248 26.79 -10.07 -13.84
N SER A 249 26.27 -11.22 -13.39
CA SER A 249 27.05 -12.25 -12.67
C SER A 249 27.94 -13.09 -13.57
N GLY A 250 27.73 -13.06 -14.89
CA GLY A 250 28.44 -13.94 -15.80
C GLY A 250 28.01 -15.40 -15.66
N ASP A 251 26.73 -15.66 -15.34
CA ASP A 251 26.18 -17.02 -15.34
C ASP A 251 25.42 -17.27 -16.65
N LEU A 252 25.72 -18.39 -17.32
CA LEU A 252 25.00 -18.84 -18.52
C LEU A 252 23.56 -19.29 -18.24
N SER A 253 23.15 -19.35 -16.96
CA SER A 253 21.85 -19.83 -16.51
C SER A 253 20.66 -19.02 -17.04
N HIS A 254 20.90 -17.85 -17.61
CA HIS A 254 19.87 -16.98 -18.20
C HIS A 254 19.69 -17.13 -19.71
N ALA A 255 20.44 -18.02 -20.38
CA ALA A 255 20.34 -18.24 -21.83
C ALA A 255 19.06 -18.97 -22.29
N GLY A 256 18.17 -19.36 -21.36
CA GLY A 256 16.96 -20.14 -21.65
C GLY A 256 17.21 -21.64 -21.65
N GLU A 257 16.16 -22.43 -21.92
CA GLU A 257 16.29 -23.87 -22.19
C GLU A 257 16.86 -24.07 -23.60
N GLY A 258 18.17 -24.34 -23.68
CA GLY A 258 18.85 -24.57 -24.95
C GLY A 258 20.19 -25.26 -24.76
N ALA A 259 20.59 -26.07 -25.74
CA ALA A 259 21.92 -26.66 -25.78
C ALA A 259 22.91 -25.66 -26.39
N ILE A 260 23.91 -25.24 -25.62
CA ILE A 260 25.01 -24.42 -26.11
C ILE A 260 26.10 -25.36 -26.63
N ILE A 261 26.38 -25.31 -27.94
CA ILE A 261 27.48 -26.08 -28.55
C ILE A 261 28.76 -25.27 -28.34
N ILE A 262 29.65 -25.79 -27.49
CA ILE A 262 30.95 -25.18 -27.20
C ILE A 262 31.99 -25.85 -28.09
N HIS A 263 32.64 -25.07 -28.95
CA HIS A 263 33.76 -25.56 -29.77
C HIS A 263 35.01 -25.82 -28.92
N HIS A 264 35.81 -26.82 -29.30
CA HIS A 264 36.99 -27.23 -28.54
C HIS A 264 37.97 -26.06 -28.38
N GLY A 265 38.34 -25.76 -27.12
CA GLY A 265 39.27 -24.67 -26.78
C GLY A 265 38.64 -23.32 -26.45
N VAL A 266 37.31 -23.17 -26.53
CA VAL A 266 36.61 -21.95 -26.10
C VAL A 266 36.03 -22.17 -24.70
N SER A 267 36.47 -21.38 -23.72
CA SER A 267 35.82 -21.32 -22.40
C SER A 267 34.71 -20.27 -22.44
N PRO A 268 33.42 -20.67 -22.34
CA PRO A 268 32.31 -19.72 -22.44
C PRO A 268 32.28 -18.71 -21.28
N GLU A 269 32.84 -19.09 -20.13
CA GLU A 269 32.99 -18.20 -18.97
C GLU A 269 33.95 -17.05 -19.24
N ALA A 270 35.08 -17.31 -19.91
CA ALA A 270 36.04 -16.26 -20.27
C ALA A 270 35.46 -15.29 -21.31
N GLU A 271 34.79 -15.80 -22.33
CA GLU A 271 34.13 -14.98 -23.35
C GLU A 271 33.07 -14.06 -22.74
N MET A 272 32.27 -14.58 -21.81
CA MET A 272 31.27 -13.78 -21.12
C MET A 272 31.90 -12.76 -20.17
N LEU A 273 32.99 -13.11 -19.50
CA LEU A 273 33.76 -12.16 -18.69
C LEU A 273 34.34 -11.04 -19.57
N ASP A 274 34.86 -11.35 -20.75
CA ASP A 274 35.34 -10.37 -21.72
C ASP A 274 34.22 -9.45 -22.19
N GLN A 275 33.02 -9.98 -22.45
CA GLN A 275 31.83 -9.18 -22.75
C GLN A 275 31.45 -8.24 -21.58
N LEU A 276 31.50 -8.73 -20.34
CA LEU A 276 31.25 -7.90 -19.15
C LEU A 276 32.30 -6.80 -18.99
N LEU A 277 33.57 -7.10 -19.26
CA LEU A 277 34.66 -6.13 -19.24
C LEU A 277 34.56 -5.12 -20.39
N ASN A 278 34.07 -5.53 -21.57
CA ASN A 278 33.75 -4.62 -22.67
C ASN A 278 32.68 -3.61 -22.28
N VAL A 279 31.62 -4.07 -21.61
CA VAL A 279 30.60 -3.19 -21.02
C VAL A 279 31.22 -2.25 -19.98
N GLY A 280 32.07 -2.76 -19.10
CA GLY A 280 32.82 -1.93 -18.14
C GLY A 280 33.63 -0.83 -18.82
N ARG A 281 34.35 -1.17 -19.90
CA ARG A 281 35.14 -0.22 -20.71
C ARG A 281 34.26 0.87 -21.34
N GLN A 282 33.10 0.51 -21.87
CA GLN A 282 32.14 1.47 -22.42
C GLN A 282 31.62 2.42 -21.35
N VAL A 283 31.18 1.89 -20.20
CA VAL A 283 30.70 2.69 -19.05
C VAL A 283 31.76 3.68 -18.56
N ILE A 284 33.04 3.29 -18.55
CA ILE A 284 34.16 4.17 -18.20
C ILE A 284 34.35 5.27 -19.25
N THR A 285 34.30 4.92 -20.54
CA THR A 285 34.47 5.86 -21.66
C THR A 285 33.34 6.89 -21.68
N ASP A 286 32.13 6.46 -21.34
CA ASP A 286 30.94 7.30 -21.22
C ASP A 286 30.94 8.16 -19.95
N GLY A 287 31.98 8.08 -19.09
CA GLY A 287 32.09 8.92 -17.90
C GLY A 287 31.00 8.67 -16.86
N VAL A 288 30.48 7.44 -16.77
CA VAL A 288 29.52 7.04 -15.74
C VAL A 288 30.23 7.01 -14.38
N GLY A 289 29.61 7.61 -13.36
CA GLY A 289 30.14 7.63 -11.99
C GLY A 289 29.47 6.61 -11.06
N LEU A 290 28.25 6.18 -11.40
CA LEU A 290 27.46 5.24 -10.60
C LEU A 290 26.82 4.17 -11.49
N VAL A 291 27.07 2.91 -11.15
CA VAL A 291 26.43 1.75 -11.77
C VAL A 291 25.52 1.10 -10.73
N ILE A 292 24.24 0.97 -11.06
CA ILE A 292 23.25 0.31 -10.22
C ILE A 292 22.72 -0.92 -10.94
N CYS A 293 22.82 -2.08 -10.31
CA CYS A 293 22.32 -3.34 -10.83
C CYS A 293 21.17 -3.86 -9.98
N GLN A 294 20.07 -4.25 -10.63
CA GLN A 294 18.94 -4.90 -9.97
C GLN A 294 19.36 -6.18 -9.24
N LYS A 295 20.28 -6.94 -9.84
CA LYS A 295 20.78 -8.25 -9.40
C LYS A 295 22.28 -8.15 -9.04
N VAL A 296 23.04 -9.20 -9.25
CA VAL A 296 24.45 -9.33 -8.84
C VAL A 296 25.38 -8.78 -9.92
N ILE A 297 26.57 -8.30 -9.52
CA ILE A 297 27.66 -7.91 -10.41
C ILE A 297 28.84 -8.88 -10.24
N HIS A 298 29.42 -9.35 -11.35
CA HIS A 298 30.58 -10.24 -11.33
C HIS A 298 31.75 -9.59 -10.54
N PRO A 299 32.42 -10.31 -9.62
CA PRO A 299 33.46 -9.74 -8.77
C PRO A 299 34.58 -9.03 -9.52
N THR A 300 35.07 -9.62 -10.62
CA THR A 300 36.09 -9.00 -11.49
C THR A 300 35.63 -7.68 -12.10
N LEU A 301 34.39 -7.60 -12.60
CA LEU A 301 33.84 -6.35 -13.13
C LEU A 301 33.68 -5.31 -12.01
N LYS A 302 33.22 -5.72 -10.83
CA LYS A 302 33.08 -4.84 -9.66
C LYS A 302 34.43 -4.24 -9.24
N GLN A 303 35.49 -5.05 -9.22
CA GLN A 303 36.84 -4.58 -8.94
C GLN A 303 37.34 -3.65 -10.04
N TYR A 304 37.12 -3.99 -11.31
CA TYR A 304 37.51 -3.17 -12.45
C TYR A 304 36.84 -1.78 -12.43
N LEU A 305 35.54 -1.71 -12.11
CA LEU A 305 34.82 -0.45 -11.93
C LEU A 305 35.38 0.36 -10.74
N LYS A 306 35.72 -0.31 -9.64
CA LYS A 306 36.30 0.31 -8.44
C LYS A 306 37.66 0.96 -8.71
N GLU A 307 38.55 0.25 -9.41
CA GLU A 307 39.88 0.76 -9.83
C GLU A 307 39.76 2.00 -10.73
N ASN A 308 38.62 2.15 -11.41
CA ASN A 308 38.31 3.28 -12.28
C ASN A 308 37.43 4.37 -11.60
N ASN A 309 37.32 4.37 -10.27
CA ASN A 309 36.54 5.34 -9.49
C ASN A 309 35.04 5.39 -9.84
N ILE A 310 34.44 4.24 -10.16
CA ILE A 310 33.01 4.07 -10.40
C ILE A 310 32.39 3.29 -9.24
N VAL A 311 31.34 3.84 -8.63
CA VAL A 311 30.61 3.16 -7.56
C VAL A 311 29.66 2.14 -8.16
N ALA A 312 29.79 0.88 -7.75
CA ALA A 312 28.93 -0.22 -8.19
C ALA A 312 28.02 -0.67 -7.04
N VAL A 313 26.72 -0.51 -7.23
CA VAL A 313 25.66 -0.95 -6.32
C VAL A 313 24.96 -2.14 -6.93
N GLU A 314 24.81 -3.22 -6.17
CA GLU A 314 24.17 -4.46 -6.62
C GLU A 314 23.04 -4.87 -5.68
N ARG A 315 22.19 -5.79 -6.14
CA ARG A 315 21.08 -6.41 -5.37
C ARG A 315 20.04 -5.40 -4.87
N VAL A 316 19.82 -4.33 -5.63
CA VAL A 316 18.85 -3.29 -5.27
C VAL A 316 17.40 -3.82 -5.32
N GLY A 317 17.15 -4.86 -6.12
CA GLY A 317 15.86 -5.51 -6.22
C GLY A 317 14.85 -4.75 -7.08
N ILE A 318 13.84 -5.48 -7.57
CA ILE A 318 12.92 -4.99 -8.60
C ILE A 318 12.08 -3.78 -8.15
N ARG A 319 11.76 -3.69 -6.85
CA ARG A 319 10.89 -2.63 -6.31
C ARG A 319 11.53 -1.25 -6.36
N MET A 320 12.86 -1.19 -6.41
CA MET A 320 13.64 0.05 -6.41
C MET A 320 13.92 0.57 -7.83
N MET A 321 13.76 -0.26 -8.85
CA MET A 321 14.06 0.09 -10.24
C MET A 321 13.19 1.23 -10.75
N GLU A 322 11.89 1.19 -10.42
CA GLU A 322 10.95 2.22 -10.87
C GLU A 322 11.22 3.57 -10.19
N PRO A 323 11.36 3.67 -8.85
CA PRO A 323 11.80 4.91 -8.20
C PRO A 323 13.16 5.43 -8.71
N LEU A 324 14.11 4.55 -9.01
CA LEU A 324 15.42 4.95 -9.55
C LEU A 324 15.29 5.56 -10.93
N LYS A 325 14.51 4.93 -11.82
CA LYS A 325 14.21 5.46 -13.16
C LYS A 325 13.56 6.84 -13.09
N GLU A 326 12.56 6.99 -12.23
CA GLU A 326 11.81 8.24 -12.05
C GLU A 326 12.72 9.36 -11.49
N MET A 327 13.58 9.02 -10.53
CA MET A 327 14.47 9.97 -9.87
C MET A 327 15.66 10.40 -10.73
N THR A 328 16.26 9.48 -11.51
CA THR A 328 17.48 9.77 -12.30
C THR A 328 17.21 10.06 -13.77
N GLY A 329 16.01 9.73 -14.27
CA GLY A 329 15.67 9.73 -15.69
C GLY A 329 16.29 8.58 -16.50
N SER A 330 17.09 7.70 -15.87
CA SER A 330 17.75 6.59 -16.57
C SER A 330 16.75 5.54 -17.07
N GLN A 331 17.00 4.96 -18.23
CA GLN A 331 16.24 3.79 -18.69
C GLN A 331 16.95 2.50 -18.25
N PRO A 332 16.25 1.55 -17.60
CA PRO A 332 16.84 0.26 -17.23
C PRO A 332 17.36 -0.49 -18.46
N ILE A 333 18.65 -0.76 -18.50
CA ILE A 333 19.33 -1.47 -19.59
C ILE A 333 19.04 -2.98 -19.45
N PRO A 334 18.44 -3.62 -20.47
CA PRO A 334 18.01 -5.02 -20.40
C PRO A 334 19.01 -6.02 -21.00
N SER A 335 19.97 -5.59 -21.82
CA SER A 335 21.02 -6.44 -22.40
C SER A 335 22.41 -5.81 -22.38
N LEU A 336 23.47 -6.65 -22.37
CA LEU A 336 24.87 -6.22 -22.40
C LEU A 336 25.29 -5.62 -23.76
N GLN A 337 24.59 -6.00 -24.83
CA GLN A 337 24.97 -5.70 -26.20
C GLN A 337 24.61 -4.27 -26.63
N PHE A 338 23.68 -3.63 -25.93
CA PHE A 338 23.16 -2.31 -26.32
C PHE A 338 23.28 -1.31 -25.17
N LEU A 339 24.36 -0.53 -25.21
CA LEU A 339 24.56 0.62 -24.35
C LEU A 339 24.46 1.88 -25.20
N SER A 340 23.30 2.54 -25.09
CA SER A 340 23.10 3.85 -25.70
C SER A 340 23.34 4.94 -24.67
N PRO A 341 24.01 6.06 -25.04
CA PRO A 341 24.14 7.22 -24.17
C PRO A 341 22.80 7.77 -23.65
N ALA A 342 21.70 7.53 -24.37
CA ALA A 342 20.35 7.94 -23.98
C ALA A 342 19.77 7.13 -22.80
N CYS A 343 20.36 5.98 -22.46
CA CYS A 343 19.93 5.17 -21.32
C CYS A 343 20.43 5.72 -19.98
N TYR A 344 21.48 6.54 -19.99
CA TYR A 344 22.06 7.06 -18.77
C TYR A 344 21.21 8.17 -18.15
N GLY A 345 21.11 8.13 -16.82
CA GLY A 345 20.47 9.17 -16.04
C GLY A 345 21.49 10.10 -15.38
N HIS A 346 20.96 11.05 -14.62
CA HIS A 346 21.77 12.03 -13.88
C HIS A 346 21.36 12.08 -12.41
N LEU A 347 22.33 12.40 -11.57
CA LEU A 347 22.15 12.58 -10.13
C LEU A 347 22.99 13.77 -9.67
N LYS A 348 22.49 14.53 -8.69
CA LYS A 348 23.19 15.71 -8.17
C LYS A 348 24.38 15.32 -7.30
N ASP A 349 24.17 14.44 -6.34
CA ASP A 349 25.24 14.01 -5.43
C ASP A 349 24.98 12.63 -4.80
N LEU A 350 26.04 12.08 -4.20
CA LEU A 350 26.04 10.80 -3.50
C LEU A 350 26.67 10.95 -2.12
N GLN A 351 26.00 10.46 -1.08
CA GLN A 351 26.51 10.51 0.29
C GLN A 351 26.40 9.16 0.98
N ALA A 352 27.39 8.79 1.78
CA ALA A 352 27.29 7.66 2.70
C ALA A 352 26.63 8.10 4.00
N GLN A 353 25.64 7.35 4.44
CA GLN A 353 25.00 7.48 5.73
C GLN A 353 25.17 6.17 6.49
N CYS A 354 25.40 6.24 7.80
CA CYS A 354 25.46 5.05 8.65
C CYS A 354 24.34 5.11 9.69
N PHE A 355 23.48 4.09 9.69
CA PHE A 355 22.39 3.95 10.64
C PHE A 355 22.42 2.55 11.26
N ASP A 356 22.48 2.48 12.59
CA ASP A 356 22.43 1.20 13.34
C ASP A 356 23.43 0.14 12.82
N SER A 357 24.69 0.57 12.62
CA SER A 357 25.80 -0.26 12.09
C SER A 357 25.61 -0.77 10.66
N LYS A 358 24.63 -0.24 9.93
CA LYS A 358 24.41 -0.49 8.50
C LYS A 358 24.75 0.75 7.69
N TRP A 359 25.37 0.54 6.54
CA TRP A 359 25.67 1.60 5.60
C TRP A 359 24.55 1.77 4.59
N PHE A 360 24.24 3.02 4.28
CA PHE A 360 23.28 3.41 3.28
C PHE A 360 23.93 4.39 2.32
N LEU A 361 23.69 4.18 1.03
CA LEU A 361 24.04 5.14 0.00
C LEU A 361 22.83 6.05 -0.25
N HIS A 362 23.00 7.33 0.03
CA HIS A 362 22.02 8.37 -0.22
C HIS A 362 22.24 8.95 -1.62
N LEU A 363 21.28 8.70 -2.50
CA LEU A 363 21.19 9.25 -3.85
C LEU A 363 20.40 10.57 -3.80
N ILE A 364 21.05 11.68 -4.10
CA ILE A 364 20.44 13.02 -4.04
C ILE A 364 20.06 13.46 -5.46
N PRO A 365 18.77 13.53 -5.81
CA PRO A 365 18.33 14.05 -7.10
C PRO A 365 18.45 15.57 -7.16
N ASP A 366 18.29 16.11 -8.36
CA ASP A 366 18.16 17.56 -8.54
C ASP A 366 16.79 18.06 -8.06
N GLU A 367 15.72 17.38 -8.49
CA GLU A 367 14.35 17.58 -8.02
C GLU A 367 13.85 16.36 -7.21
N PRO A 368 13.33 16.56 -5.98
CA PRO A 368 13.00 15.45 -5.07
C PRO A 368 11.63 14.83 -5.39
N VAL A 369 11.46 14.24 -6.58
CA VAL A 369 10.23 13.50 -6.94
C VAL A 369 10.06 12.25 -6.06
N VAL A 370 11.18 11.64 -5.67
CA VAL A 370 11.21 10.45 -4.81
C VAL A 370 11.86 10.82 -3.48
N CYS A 371 11.35 10.28 -2.38
CA CYS A 371 11.94 10.48 -1.05
C CYS A 371 12.02 9.18 -0.26
N SER A 372 12.93 9.15 0.72
CA SER A 372 13.12 8.02 1.63
C SER A 372 12.84 8.47 3.05
N LEU A 373 11.83 7.87 3.67
CA LEU A 373 11.50 8.07 5.07
C LEU A 373 12.19 6.99 5.92
N LEU A 374 13.16 7.41 6.71
CA LEU A 374 13.81 6.59 7.72
C LEU A 374 12.84 6.45 8.90
N LEU A 375 12.21 5.29 9.03
CA LEU A 375 11.30 5.01 10.14
C LEU A 375 12.02 4.24 11.24
N CYS A 376 12.14 4.87 12.40
CA CYS A 376 12.76 4.32 13.59
C CYS A 376 11.68 3.83 14.56
N ASN A 377 11.84 2.62 15.10
CA ASN A 377 11.06 2.16 16.25
C ASN A 377 11.84 1.09 17.03
N ARG A 378 11.68 1.08 18.35
CA ARG A 378 12.33 0.11 19.24
C ARG A 378 11.73 -1.28 19.11
N ASN A 379 10.42 -1.36 18.88
CA ASN A 379 9.71 -2.63 18.77
C ASN A 379 9.45 -2.94 17.28
N GLU A 380 9.92 -4.10 16.81
CA GLU A 380 9.74 -4.55 15.44
C GLU A 380 8.26 -4.70 15.04
N THR A 381 7.43 -5.25 15.93
CA THR A 381 5.99 -5.40 15.65
C THR A 381 5.28 -4.05 15.53
N ALA A 382 5.66 -3.09 16.38
CA ALA A 382 5.15 -1.73 16.31
C ALA A 382 5.66 -0.99 15.06
N TRP A 383 6.87 -1.32 14.60
CA TRP A 383 7.43 -0.79 13.36
C TRP A 383 6.64 -1.26 12.13
N ASP A 384 6.35 -2.55 12.02
CA ASP A 384 5.57 -3.10 10.90
C ASP A 384 4.19 -2.45 10.81
N GLU A 385 3.55 -2.26 11.95
CA GLU A 385 2.27 -1.55 12.07
C GLU A 385 2.40 -0.08 11.66
N LEU A 386 3.42 0.61 12.18
CA LEU A 386 3.67 2.02 11.88
C LEU A 386 3.92 2.25 10.40
N LYS A 387 4.72 1.40 9.76
CA LYS A 387 5.01 1.47 8.32
C LYS A 387 3.72 1.41 7.51
N LEU A 388 2.86 0.42 7.78
CA LEU A 388 1.60 0.29 7.06
C LEU A 388 0.66 1.48 7.34
N ALA A 389 0.63 1.99 8.58
CA ALA A 389 -0.16 3.16 8.93
C ALA A 389 0.31 4.42 8.18
N CYS A 390 1.62 4.61 8.03
CA CYS A 390 2.19 5.71 7.24
C CYS A 390 1.84 5.55 5.75
N GLN A 391 1.95 4.33 5.20
CA GLN A 391 1.56 4.04 3.82
C GLN A 391 0.07 4.31 3.56
N THR A 392 -0.81 3.97 4.51
CA THR A 392 -2.24 4.31 4.44
C THR A 392 -2.42 5.82 4.46
N ALA A 393 -1.73 6.54 5.35
CA ALA A 393 -1.84 8.00 5.44
C ALA A 393 -1.35 8.70 4.16
N GLU A 394 -0.22 8.27 3.60
CA GLU A 394 0.30 8.75 2.32
C GLU A 394 -0.70 8.50 1.18
N HIS A 395 -1.23 7.29 1.05
CA HIS A 395 -2.22 6.98 0.01
C HIS A 395 -3.49 7.82 0.16
N VAL A 396 -3.98 8.03 1.38
CA VAL A 396 -5.13 8.90 1.64
C VAL A 396 -4.85 10.34 1.23
N LEU A 397 -3.65 10.87 1.51
CA LEU A 397 -3.24 12.19 1.02
C LEU A 397 -3.22 12.25 -0.52
N GLN A 398 -2.72 11.21 -1.19
CA GLN A 398 -2.73 11.12 -2.66
C GLN A 398 -4.16 11.11 -3.23
N LEU A 399 -5.12 10.48 -2.54
CA LEU A 399 -6.53 10.52 -2.93
C LEU A 399 -7.10 11.94 -2.82
N THR A 400 -6.68 12.74 -1.83
CA THR A 400 -7.15 14.13 -1.71
C THR A 400 -6.74 15.01 -2.89
N VAL A 401 -5.65 14.68 -3.60
CA VAL A 401 -5.23 15.40 -4.81
C VAL A 401 -6.23 15.17 -5.96
N LYS A 402 -6.79 13.96 -6.05
CA LYS A 402 -7.78 13.61 -7.07
C LYS A 402 -9.16 14.17 -6.73
N ASP A 403 -9.57 13.99 -5.47
CA ASP A 403 -10.85 14.47 -4.94
C ASP A 403 -10.58 15.34 -3.70
N PRO A 404 -10.59 16.68 -3.81
CA PRO A 404 -10.15 17.61 -2.74
C PRO A 404 -11.22 17.82 -1.67
N TRP A 405 -11.73 16.71 -1.13
CA TRP A 405 -12.81 16.69 -0.17
C TRP A 405 -12.55 15.65 0.91
N ILE A 406 -12.77 16.05 2.16
CA ILE A 406 -12.70 15.16 3.32
C ILE A 406 -14.04 15.13 4.04
N LEU A 407 -14.30 14.05 4.75
CA LEU A 407 -15.51 13.84 5.52
C LEU A 407 -15.21 13.83 7.01
N LEU A 408 -16.17 14.25 7.82
CA LEU A 408 -16.08 14.19 9.27
C LEU A 408 -16.05 12.72 9.75
N GLY A 409 -14.94 12.33 10.36
CA GLY A 409 -14.72 10.98 10.86
C GLY A 409 -15.44 10.65 12.18
N GLY A 410 -15.01 9.59 12.85
CA GLY A 410 -15.50 9.23 14.18
C GLY A 410 -16.95 8.74 14.23
N GLY A 411 -17.52 8.29 13.12
CA GLY A 411 -18.93 7.90 13.02
C GLY A 411 -19.90 9.05 12.74
N CYS A 412 -19.39 10.28 12.60
CA CYS A 412 -20.20 11.47 12.33
C CYS A 412 -20.89 11.36 10.97
N THR A 413 -20.12 11.07 9.92
CA THR A 413 -20.66 10.91 8.55
C THR A 413 -21.73 9.83 8.48
N GLU A 414 -21.48 8.66 9.06
CA GLU A 414 -22.42 7.53 9.05
C GLU A 414 -23.73 7.87 9.80
N THR A 415 -23.61 8.53 10.95
CA THR A 415 -24.78 8.96 11.75
C THR A 415 -25.56 10.07 11.04
N HIS A 416 -24.85 10.99 10.37
CA HIS A 416 -25.46 12.09 9.64
C HIS A 416 -26.22 11.60 8.40
N VAL A 417 -25.59 10.74 7.59
CA VAL A 417 -26.21 10.09 6.43
C VAL A 417 -27.40 9.24 6.87
N SER A 418 -27.30 8.52 7.99
CA SER A 418 -28.44 7.82 8.58
C SER A 418 -29.63 8.75 8.82
N SER A 419 -29.38 9.89 9.46
CA SER A 419 -30.42 10.82 9.85
C SER A 419 -31.08 11.41 8.62
N TYR A 420 -30.27 11.81 7.64
CA TYR A 420 -30.73 12.32 6.35
C TYR A 420 -31.70 11.35 5.65
N ILE A 421 -31.34 10.07 5.53
CA ILE A 421 -32.21 9.07 4.88
C ILE A 421 -33.52 8.91 5.63
N LYS A 422 -33.49 8.82 6.97
CA LYS A 422 -34.69 8.71 7.81
C LYS A 422 -35.64 9.89 7.62
N HIS A 423 -35.12 11.11 7.48
CA HIS A 423 -35.93 12.31 7.27
C HIS A 423 -36.44 12.44 5.83
N LYS A 424 -35.61 12.14 4.83
CA LYS A 424 -35.99 12.20 3.41
C LYS A 424 -37.07 11.17 3.05
N ASP A 425 -37.14 10.06 3.78
CA ASP A 425 -38.15 9.01 3.59
C ASP A 425 -39.51 9.30 4.25
N GLN A 426 -39.66 10.36 5.06
CA GLN A 426 -40.97 10.73 5.62
C GLN A 426 -42.04 11.03 4.53
N PRO A 427 -41.74 11.74 3.42
CA PRO A 427 -42.67 11.89 2.30
C PRO A 427 -42.71 10.67 1.34
N ILE A 428 -41.68 9.81 1.30
CA ILE A 428 -41.59 8.67 0.36
C ILE A 428 -42.30 7.42 0.92
N MET A 429 -42.41 7.26 2.24
CA MET A 429 -43.22 6.21 2.89
C MET A 429 -44.69 6.22 2.42
N ALA A 430 -45.23 7.39 2.08
CA ALA A 430 -46.56 7.52 1.50
C ALA A 430 -46.64 6.95 0.07
N ARG A 431 -45.55 7.02 -0.71
CA ARG A 431 -45.47 6.49 -2.09
C ARG A 431 -45.04 5.02 -2.14
N CYS A 432 -44.14 4.56 -1.27
CA CYS A 432 -43.75 3.15 -1.20
C CYS A 432 -44.87 2.24 -0.66
N CYS A 433 -45.72 2.72 0.27
CA CYS A 433 -46.96 1.99 0.60
C CYS A 433 -47.85 1.79 -0.63
N HIS A 434 -47.86 2.75 -1.56
CA HIS A 434 -48.66 2.68 -2.79
C HIS A 434 -48.07 1.73 -3.86
N LEU A 435 -46.76 1.48 -3.82
CA LEU A 435 -46.03 0.56 -4.71
C LEU A 435 -45.96 -0.87 -4.16
N LEU A 436 -46.02 -1.05 -2.83
CA LEU A 436 -46.00 -2.36 -2.16
C LEU A 436 -47.40 -2.93 -1.93
N LEU A 437 -48.44 -2.09 -1.85
CA LEU A 437 -49.84 -2.52 -1.79
C LEU A 437 -50.47 -2.39 -3.17
N GLY A 438 -50.38 -3.46 -3.97
CA GLY A 438 -51.30 -3.65 -5.09
C GLY A 438 -52.74 -3.42 -4.62
N ARG A 439 -53.53 -2.73 -5.45
CA ARG A 439 -54.91 -2.31 -5.20
C ARG A 439 -55.69 -3.33 -4.33
N GLY A 440 -56.03 -2.92 -3.11
CA GLY A 440 -57.03 -3.58 -2.27
C GLY A 440 -56.50 -4.50 -1.18
N LYS A 441 -56.00 -3.92 -0.07
CA LYS A 441 -56.25 -4.39 1.31
C LYS A 441 -55.67 -3.38 2.31
N GLY A 442 -56.51 -2.88 3.20
CA GLY A 442 -56.19 -1.82 4.16
C GLY A 442 -55.15 -2.23 5.19
N CYS A 443 -54.27 -1.29 5.55
CA CYS A 443 -53.24 -1.44 6.56
C CYS A 443 -53.81 -1.56 7.98
N ARG A 444 -53.49 -2.65 8.68
CA ARG A 444 -53.13 -2.63 10.10
C ARG A 444 -51.62 -2.89 10.19
N GLY A 445 -50.83 -1.84 10.43
CA GLY A 445 -49.40 -1.98 10.73
C GLY A 445 -48.49 -0.96 10.04
N ARG A 446 -48.42 0.27 10.57
CA ARG A 446 -47.45 1.32 10.17
C ARG A 446 -46.00 1.02 10.63
N GLY A 447 -45.74 -0.13 11.27
CA GLY A 447 -44.46 -0.43 11.95
C GLY A 447 -43.31 -0.88 11.05
N ASN A 448 -43.57 -1.73 10.05
CA ASN A 448 -42.50 -2.53 9.43
C ASN A 448 -41.57 -1.73 8.51
N CYS A 449 -42.06 -0.70 7.83
CA CYS A 449 -41.28 0.03 6.83
C CYS A 449 -40.38 1.10 7.47
N SER A 450 -40.87 1.78 8.53
CA SER A 450 -40.03 2.69 9.34
C SER A 450 -38.97 1.93 10.12
N GLN A 451 -39.23 0.69 10.54
CA GLN A 451 -38.26 -0.17 11.21
C GLN A 451 -37.10 -0.58 10.31
N CYS A 452 -37.31 -0.86 9.01
CA CYS A 452 -36.23 -1.20 8.07
C CYS A 452 -35.14 -0.10 7.99
N ILE A 453 -35.55 1.17 7.89
CA ILE A 453 -34.63 2.31 7.74
C ILE A 453 -34.14 2.81 9.11
N SER A 454 -34.99 2.76 10.14
CA SER A 454 -34.60 3.12 11.51
C SER A 454 -33.47 2.22 12.04
N PHE A 455 -33.49 0.92 11.71
CA PHE A 455 -32.52 -0.07 12.20
C PHE A 455 -31.28 -0.29 11.35
N LEU A 456 -31.26 0.12 10.07
CA LEU A 456 -30.05 0.07 9.24
C LEU A 456 -28.90 0.90 9.84
N PHE A 457 -29.24 1.84 10.73
CA PHE A 457 -28.29 2.76 11.35
C PHE A 457 -28.43 2.91 12.88
N ALA A 458 -29.45 2.29 13.51
CA ALA A 458 -29.57 2.27 14.98
C ALA A 458 -28.60 1.29 15.67
N GLY A 459 -27.73 0.62 14.91
CA GLY A 459 -26.53 -0.02 15.46
C GLY A 459 -25.47 1.02 15.80
N GLY A 460 -25.83 1.98 16.66
CA GLY A 460 -24.87 2.92 17.22
C GLY A 460 -23.71 2.13 17.81
N LEU A 461 -22.51 2.39 17.30
CA LEU A 461 -21.32 2.29 18.14
C LEU A 461 -21.62 3.16 19.36
N LYS A 462 -22.02 2.54 20.47
CA LYS A 462 -21.83 3.16 21.78
C LYS A 462 -20.33 3.35 21.92
N ILE A 463 -19.87 4.57 21.65
CA ILE A 463 -18.60 5.05 22.14
C ILE A 463 -18.81 5.19 23.65
N THR A 464 -18.41 4.17 24.39
CA THR A 464 -18.04 4.27 25.79
C THR A 464 -16.52 4.23 25.86
#